data_AF-A0AAU4PJ14-F1
#
_entry.id   AF-A0AAU4PJ14-F1
#
_cell.length_a   1.000
_cell.length_b   1.000
_cell.length_c   1.000
_cell.angle_alpha   90.00
_cell.angle_beta   90.00
_cell.angle_gamma   90.00
#
_symmetry.space_group_name_H-M   'P 1'
#
loop_
_entity.id
_entity.type
_entity.pdbx_description
1 polymer ?
#
loop_
_entity_poly.entity_id
_entity_poly.type
_entity_poly.pdbx_seq_one_letter_code
_entity_poly.pdbx_strand_id
1 'polypeptide(L)'
;MPVIDNRRRRLGAAAGTALLTLAVAGCSGLGRTAVGPVTYTTERQAVIQVNSPSVRGCHLLAPAGAREVQNGTLIDIILYRTRDCTGPGTTYLPTTFTDQKAPDSLPWRSFSTVH
;
A
#
# COMPACT_ATOMS: atom_id res chain seq x y z
N MET A 1 7.21 54.81 -13.98
CA MET A 1 6.92 53.52 -14.63
C MET A 1 6.37 52.51 -13.61
N PRO A 2 5.06 52.48 -13.32
CA PRO A 2 4.48 51.61 -12.27
C PRO A 2 3.87 50.30 -12.82
N VAL A 3 3.62 50.22 -14.13
CA VAL A 3 2.88 49.11 -14.76
C VAL A 3 3.68 47.79 -14.78
N ILE A 4 5.01 47.88 -14.87
CA ILE A 4 5.90 46.72 -14.99
C ILE A 4 6.00 45.95 -13.66
N ASP A 5 6.03 46.66 -12.53
CA ASP A 5 6.16 46.05 -11.20
C ASP A 5 4.88 45.30 -10.79
N ASN A 6 3.70 45.86 -11.10
CA ASN A 6 2.42 45.20 -10.86
C ASN A 6 2.25 43.92 -11.71
N ARG A 7 2.72 43.93 -12.96
CA ARG A 7 2.68 42.74 -13.84
C ARG A 7 3.63 41.63 -13.34
N ARG A 8 4.82 41.98 -12.84
CA ARG A 8 5.76 41.02 -12.24
C ARG A 8 5.20 40.38 -10.96
N ARG A 9 4.59 41.17 -10.07
CA ARG A 9 3.93 40.63 -8.86
C ARG A 9 2.78 39.68 -9.17
N ARG A 10 1.94 40.01 -10.16
CA ARG A 10 0.82 39.16 -10.57
C ARG A 10 1.28 37.83 -11.17
N LEU A 11 2.33 37.85 -11.99
CA LEU A 11 2.92 36.63 -12.54
C LEU A 11 3.55 35.75 -11.45
N GLY A 12 4.24 36.36 -10.48
CA GLY A 12 4.78 35.64 -9.33
C GLY A 12 3.70 34.97 -8.49
N ALA A 13 2.60 35.67 -8.20
CA ALA A 13 1.46 35.10 -7.47
C ALA A 13 0.77 33.97 -8.24
N ALA A 14 0.59 34.12 -9.56
CA ALA A 14 0.01 33.07 -10.41
C ALA A 14 0.90 31.83 -10.48
N ALA A 15 2.21 32.00 -10.63
CA ALA A 15 3.16 30.89 -10.65
C ALA A 15 3.22 30.18 -9.29
N GLY A 16 3.25 30.94 -8.19
CA GLY A 16 3.25 30.39 -6.84
C GLY A 16 1.98 29.60 -6.52
N THR A 17 0.82 30.12 -6.90
CA THR A 17 -0.47 29.41 -6.72
C THR A 17 -0.54 28.14 -7.56
N ALA A 18 -0.08 28.18 -8.82
CA ALA A 18 -0.02 26.98 -9.67
C ALA A 18 0.91 25.90 -9.11
N LEU A 19 2.08 26.28 -8.58
CA LEU A 19 3.00 25.32 -7.95
C LEU A 19 2.41 24.73 -6.67
N LEU A 20 1.73 25.55 -5.85
CA LEU A 20 1.06 25.06 -4.63
C LEU A 20 -0.05 24.05 -4.95
N THR A 21 -0.90 24.34 -5.94
CA THR A 21 -2.01 23.45 -6.30
C THR A 21 -1.51 22.12 -6.87
N LEU A 22 -0.45 22.14 -7.69
CA LEU A 22 0.21 20.92 -8.18
C LEU A 22 0.80 20.08 -7.04
N ALA A 23 1.46 20.72 -6.06
CA ALA A 23 2.02 20.03 -4.90
C ALA A 23 0.93 19.36 -4.03
N VAL A 24 -0.17 20.08 -3.75
CA VAL A 24 -1.30 19.53 -2.95
C VAL A 24 -2.02 18.39 -3.67
N ALA A 25 -2.21 18.51 -4.99
CA ALA A 25 -2.82 17.46 -5.80
C ALA A 25 -1.97 16.18 -5.82
N GLY A 26 -0.63 16.29 -5.84
CA GLY A 26 0.28 15.14 -5.75
C GLY A 26 0.15 14.35 -4.45
N CYS A 27 -0.12 15.01 -3.33
CA CYS A 27 -0.32 14.35 -2.03
C CYS A 27 -1.74 13.80 -1.83
N SER A 28 -2.72 14.34 -2.58
CA SER A 28 -4.13 13.94 -2.47
C SER A 28 -4.51 12.82 -3.45
N GLY A 29 -3.71 12.60 -4.49
CA GLY A 29 -3.92 11.55 -5.51
C GLY A 29 -3.45 10.15 -5.09
N LEU A 30 -2.68 10.06 -4.01
CA LEU A 30 -2.35 8.78 -3.36
C LEU A 30 -3.61 8.35 -2.61
N GLY A 31 -4.41 7.47 -3.21
CA GLY A 31 -5.63 6.94 -2.58
C GLY A 31 -5.39 6.40 -1.17
N ARG A 32 -6.46 6.07 -0.44
CA ARG A 32 -6.34 5.57 0.95
C ARG A 32 -5.34 4.41 1.04
N THR A 33 -4.42 4.47 1.99
CA THR A 33 -3.42 3.44 2.28
C THR A 33 -3.67 2.80 3.65
N ALA A 34 -3.38 1.51 3.76
CA ALA A 34 -3.34 0.78 5.03
C ALA A 34 -2.08 1.20 5.79
N VAL A 35 -2.17 2.19 6.68
CA VAL A 35 -0.99 2.76 7.36
C VAL A 35 -0.21 1.67 8.10
N GLY A 36 1.09 1.53 7.82
CA GLY A 36 1.97 0.54 8.43
C GLY A 36 2.43 -0.55 7.45
N PRO A 37 3.33 -1.46 7.86
CA PRO A 37 3.88 -2.48 6.96
C PRO A 37 3.07 -3.78 6.95
N VAL A 38 3.04 -4.46 5.81
CA VAL A 38 2.85 -5.93 5.75
C VAL A 38 4.22 -6.55 5.51
N THR A 39 4.69 -7.34 6.47
CA THR A 39 5.98 -8.02 6.40
C THR A 39 5.74 -9.50 6.16
N TYR A 40 6.48 -10.14 5.25
CA TYR A 40 6.32 -11.56 5.00
C TYR A 40 7.64 -12.26 4.72
N THR A 41 7.69 -13.53 5.10
CA THR A 41 8.83 -14.40 4.83
C THR A 41 8.46 -15.36 3.71
N THR A 42 9.26 -15.37 2.64
CA THR A 42 9.08 -16.30 1.52
C THR A 42 9.46 -17.73 1.91
N GLU A 43 9.07 -18.71 1.08
CA GLU A 43 9.52 -20.11 1.23
C GLU A 43 11.06 -20.23 1.26
N ARG A 44 11.76 -19.33 0.57
CA ARG A 44 13.23 -19.27 0.51
C ARG A 44 13.85 -18.40 1.62
N GLN A 45 13.10 -18.12 2.69
CA GLN A 45 13.53 -17.36 3.86
C GLN A 45 13.88 -15.88 3.61
N ALA A 46 13.61 -15.35 2.41
CA ALA A 46 13.73 -13.91 2.18
C ALA A 46 12.58 -13.18 2.89
N VAL A 47 12.92 -12.14 3.67
CA VAL A 47 11.95 -11.26 4.34
C VAL A 47 11.69 -10.06 3.43
N ILE A 48 10.42 -9.76 3.19
CA ILE A 48 9.97 -8.67 2.32
C ILE A 48 8.98 -7.82 3.10
N GLN A 49 9.10 -6.50 2.96
CA GLN A 49 8.23 -5.53 3.61
C GLN A 49 7.52 -4.67 2.56
N VAL A 50 6.19 -4.66 2.63
CA VAL A 50 5.33 -3.79 1.82
C VAL A 50 4.83 -2.67 2.70
N ASN A 51 5.30 -1.44 2.46
CA ASN A 51 4.97 -0.29 3.29
C ASN A 51 3.69 0.38 2.82
N SER A 52 2.76 0.57 3.76
CA SER A 52 1.52 1.30 3.58
C SER A 52 0.80 0.97 2.28
N PRO A 53 0.46 -0.32 2.03
CA PRO A 53 -0.15 -0.73 0.77
C PRO A 53 -1.47 0.03 0.55
N SER A 54 -1.89 0.17 -0.72
CA SER A 54 -3.20 0.76 -1.00
C SER A 54 -4.30 -0.06 -0.30
N VAL A 55 -5.28 0.63 0.29
CA VAL A 55 -6.45 -0.03 0.88
C VAL A 55 -7.15 -0.88 -0.20
N ARG A 56 -7.26 -0.37 -1.43
CA ARG A 56 -7.96 -1.08 -2.50
C ARG A 56 -7.02 -2.00 -3.28
N GLY A 57 -7.60 -3.08 -3.78
CA GLY A 57 -6.98 -3.98 -4.75
C GLY A 57 -6.42 -5.26 -4.15
N CYS A 58 -5.78 -6.04 -5.02
CA CYS A 58 -5.12 -7.29 -4.67
C CYS A 58 -3.61 -7.11 -4.71
N HIS A 59 -2.94 -7.41 -3.61
CA HIS A 59 -1.51 -7.24 -3.44
C HIS A 59 -0.81 -8.58 -3.59
N LEU A 60 0.01 -8.71 -4.64
CA LEU A 60 0.77 -9.92 -4.91
C LEU A 60 1.95 -10.05 -3.94
N LEU A 61 2.12 -11.25 -3.41
CA LEU A 61 3.36 -11.66 -2.75
C LEU A 61 4.33 -12.20 -3.80
N ALA A 62 5.58 -12.44 -3.37
CA ALA A 62 6.61 -13.02 -4.22
C ALA A 62 6.10 -14.27 -4.97
N PRO A 63 6.61 -14.58 -6.19
CA PRO A 63 6.09 -15.69 -7.00
C PRO A 63 6.04 -17.06 -6.29
N ALA A 64 7.03 -17.32 -5.44
CA ALA A 64 7.13 -18.52 -4.60
C ALA A 64 6.15 -18.53 -3.40
N GLY A 65 5.50 -17.40 -3.13
CA GLY A 65 4.61 -17.19 -2.00
C GLY A 65 5.34 -16.94 -0.67
N ALA A 66 4.54 -16.67 0.35
CA ALA A 66 4.97 -16.48 1.73
C ALA A 66 4.56 -17.68 2.60
N ARG A 67 5.49 -18.11 3.46
CA ARG A 67 5.21 -19.09 4.52
C ARG A 67 4.66 -18.43 5.78
N GLU A 68 4.95 -17.14 5.96
CA GLU A 68 4.58 -16.36 7.13
C GLU A 68 4.30 -14.92 6.71
N VAL A 69 3.22 -14.34 7.23
CA VAL A 69 2.83 -12.95 6.98
C VAL A 69 2.46 -12.29 8.30
N GLN A 70 3.04 -11.13 8.56
CA GLN A 70 2.74 -10.25 9.67
C GLN A 70 2.02 -9.01 9.16
N ASN A 71 0.87 -8.71 9.75
CA ASN A 71 0.12 -7.49 9.49
C ASN A 71 0.50 -6.42 10.51
N GLY A 72 1.46 -5.56 10.18
CA GLY A 72 1.79 -4.37 10.97
C GLY A 72 1.00 -3.13 10.56
N THR A 73 -0.02 -3.26 9.69
CA THR A 73 -0.87 -2.14 9.30
C THR A 73 -1.95 -1.86 10.36
N LEU A 74 -2.56 -0.68 10.31
CA LEU A 74 -3.65 -0.28 11.20
C LEU A 74 -5.03 -0.82 10.80
N ILE A 75 -5.10 -1.68 9.78
CA ILE A 75 -6.34 -2.32 9.33
C ILE A 75 -6.10 -3.81 9.11
N ASP A 76 -7.19 -4.56 9.11
CA ASP A 76 -7.12 -6.01 8.97
C ASP A 76 -6.98 -6.40 7.49
N ILE A 77 -6.39 -7.58 7.25
CA ILE A 77 -6.19 -8.10 5.89
C ILE A 77 -6.74 -9.51 5.75
N ILE A 78 -7.00 -9.92 4.51
CA ILE A 78 -7.32 -11.29 4.15
C ILE A 78 -6.18 -11.83 3.31
N LEU A 79 -5.65 -12.98 3.71
CA LEU A 79 -4.61 -13.71 2.98
C LEU A 79 -5.24 -14.73 2.05
N TYR A 80 -4.67 -14.90 0.86
CA TYR A 80 -5.14 -15.82 -0.17
C TYR A 80 -4.03 -16.76 -0.64
N ARG A 81 -4.40 -18.01 -0.91
CA ARG A 81 -3.52 -18.99 -1.59
C ARG A 81 -3.44 -18.75 -3.10
N THR A 82 -4.36 -17.96 -3.65
CA THR A 82 -4.43 -17.56 -5.06
C THR A 82 -3.69 -16.23 -5.29
N ARG A 83 -3.44 -15.87 -6.55
CA ARG A 83 -2.77 -14.60 -6.89
C ARG A 83 -3.73 -13.45 -7.16
N ASP A 84 -5.01 -13.73 -7.30
CA ASP A 84 -6.03 -12.75 -7.71
C ASP A 84 -6.94 -12.34 -6.55
N CYS A 85 -6.60 -12.71 -5.31
CA CYS A 85 -7.39 -12.45 -4.11
C CYS A 85 -8.81 -13.01 -4.18
N THR A 86 -8.97 -14.20 -4.79
CA THR A 86 -10.25 -14.90 -4.88
C THR A 86 -10.14 -16.37 -4.43
N GLY A 87 -11.29 -17.04 -4.31
CA GLY A 87 -11.35 -18.47 -4.05
C GLY A 87 -11.25 -18.85 -2.57
N PRO A 88 -11.31 -20.16 -2.28
CA PRO A 88 -11.30 -20.68 -0.91
C PRO A 88 -9.89 -20.71 -0.31
N GLY A 89 -9.82 -21.07 0.98
CA GLY A 89 -8.55 -21.23 1.70
C GLY A 89 -7.93 -19.91 2.14
N THR A 90 -8.80 -18.93 2.47
CA THR A 90 -8.40 -17.62 2.99
C THR A 90 -8.20 -17.64 4.49
N THR A 91 -7.37 -16.75 5.00
CA THR A 91 -7.26 -16.45 6.43
C THR A 91 -7.47 -14.96 6.67
N TYR A 92 -8.28 -14.64 7.67
CA TYR A 92 -8.35 -13.29 8.22
C TYR A 92 -7.15 -13.04 9.13
N LEU A 93 -6.40 -11.98 8.89
CA LEU A 93 -5.23 -11.60 9.67
C LEU A 93 -5.43 -10.21 10.30
N PRO A 94 -5.72 -10.14 11.61
CA PRO A 94 -5.92 -8.87 12.30
C PRO A 94 -4.65 -8.03 12.36
N THR A 95 -4.84 -6.75 12.64
CA THR A 95 -3.81 -5.77 12.94
C THR A 95 -2.88 -6.27 14.05
N THR A 96 -1.57 -6.19 13.84
CA THR A 96 -0.46 -6.65 14.69
C THR A 96 -0.25 -8.16 14.80
N PHE A 97 -1.09 -8.98 14.15
CA PHE A 97 -0.96 -10.44 14.19
C PHE A 97 -0.05 -10.97 13.08
N THR A 98 0.43 -12.19 13.29
CA THR A 98 1.19 -12.98 12.33
C THR A 98 0.45 -14.28 12.05
N ASP A 99 0.36 -14.67 10.78
CA ASP A 99 -0.09 -16.00 10.38
C ASP A 99 1.04 -16.75 9.67
N GLN A 100 1.21 -18.01 10.05
CA GLN A 100 2.13 -18.94 9.40
C GLN A 100 1.31 -20.04 8.72
N LYS A 101 1.69 -20.39 7.50
CA LYS A 101 1.04 -21.48 6.76
C LYS A 101 1.23 -22.80 7.53
N ALA A 102 0.23 -23.67 7.45
CA ALA A 102 0.40 -25.05 7.91
C ALA A 102 1.46 -25.78 7.07
N PRO A 103 2.22 -26.75 7.64
CA PRO A 103 3.36 -27.41 6.99
C PRO A 103 3.10 -27.88 5.56
N ASP A 104 1.97 -28.57 5.32
CA ASP A 104 1.62 -29.17 4.03
C ASP A 104 0.68 -28.30 3.17
N SER A 105 0.48 -27.04 3.58
CA SER A 105 -0.38 -26.11 2.84
C SER A 105 0.39 -25.31 1.78
N LEU A 106 -0.31 -24.90 0.73
CA LEU A 106 0.21 -23.96 -0.27
C LEU A 106 0.63 -22.65 0.42
N PRO A 107 1.64 -21.91 -0.06
CA PRO A 107 2.01 -20.64 0.53
C PRO A 107 0.92 -19.57 0.32
N TRP A 108 0.96 -18.50 1.11
CA TRP A 108 0.19 -17.29 0.84
C TRP A 108 0.74 -16.62 -0.42
N ARG A 109 -0.12 -16.20 -1.35
CA ARG A 109 0.30 -15.65 -2.65
C ARG A 109 -0.22 -14.25 -2.92
N SER A 110 -1.26 -13.82 -2.23
CA SER A 110 -1.74 -12.46 -2.27
C SER A 110 -2.48 -12.08 -1.00
N PHE A 111 -2.72 -10.79 -0.81
CA PHE A 111 -3.59 -10.28 0.25
C PHE A 111 -4.43 -9.09 -0.23
N SER A 112 -5.57 -8.88 0.40
CA SER A 112 -6.38 -7.66 0.27
C SER A 112 -6.66 -7.09 1.65
N THR A 113 -7.01 -5.81 1.73
CA THR A 113 -7.39 -5.21 3.01
C THR A 113 -8.89 -5.31 3.24
N VAL A 114 -9.31 -5.25 4.50
CA VAL A 114 -10.72 -5.20 4.90
C VAL A 114 -11.13 -3.73 4.96
N HIS A 115 -12.04 -3.27 4.08
CA HIS A 115 -12.32 -1.85 3.90
C HIS A 115 -13.73 -1.50 3.40
#